data_AF-A0A7H9SEL6-F1
#
_entry.id   AF-A0A7H9SEL6-F1
#
_cell.length_a   1.000
_cell.length_b   1.000
_cell.length_c   1.000
_cell.angle_alpha   90.00
_cell.angle_beta   90.00
_cell.angle_gamma   90.00
#
_symmetry.space_group_name_H-M   'P 1'
#
loop_
_entity.id
_entity.type
_entity.pdbx_description
1 polymer ?
#
loop_
_entity_poly.entity_id
_entity_poly.type
_entity_poly.pdbx_seq_one_letter_code
_entity_poly.pdbx_strand_id
1 'polypeptide(L)'
;MVPVIPQQQEICIIRIFPTTRRVCNVIVEFSAAMSAIKETAVMAKGILNAKTQTEINSAVSDMLSKLTSVQFECVSLIEMVRSYQEEAASLKAKIAEIEDFQQQAEGYKLNKLDSGTLVYSKKQFIGDTEITVHLCPQCFGKKVISVLQPMEIMRLDAHFRTFCPACNNKFWMNSR
;
A
#
# COMPACT_ATOMS: atom_id res chain seq x y z
N MET A 1 43.69 -14.49 41.98
CA MET A 1 43.23 -13.24 41.34
C MET A 1 42.09 -13.61 40.41
N VAL A 2 40.87 -13.20 40.74
CA VAL A 2 39.66 -13.40 39.93
C VAL A 2 39.17 -12.03 39.50
N PRO A 3 38.84 -11.85 38.22
CA PRO A 3 37.75 -10.96 37.80
C PRO A 3 36.79 -11.77 36.91
N VAL A 4 35.61 -12.15 37.39
CA VAL A 4 34.32 -11.41 37.36
C VAL A 4 33.95 -10.87 35.96
N ILE A 5 32.92 -11.52 35.40
CA ILE A 5 32.22 -11.30 34.13
C ILE A 5 31.27 -10.08 34.23
N PRO A 6 30.95 -9.43 33.10
CA PRO A 6 29.54 -9.23 32.71
C PRO A 6 29.35 -9.66 31.22
N GLN A 7 28.52 -10.64 30.79
CA GLN A 7 27.04 -10.73 30.76
C GLN A 7 26.46 -9.38 30.32
N GLN A 8 26.02 -9.12 29.09
CA GLN A 8 24.90 -9.63 28.26
C GLN A 8 24.82 -8.58 27.11
N GLN A 9 24.25 -8.73 25.91
CA GLN A 9 23.41 -9.71 25.23
C GLN A 9 23.41 -9.28 23.76
N GLU A 10 23.29 -10.25 22.86
CA GLU A 10 23.03 -10.08 21.44
C GLU A 10 21.86 -9.11 21.19
N ILE A 11 22.12 -7.95 20.57
CA ILE A 11 21.05 -7.14 20.00
C ILE A 11 20.81 -7.66 18.59
N CYS A 12 19.84 -8.56 18.52
CA CYS A 12 19.21 -9.05 17.32
C CYS A 12 18.88 -7.88 16.39
N ILE A 13 19.37 -7.97 15.15
CA ILE A 13 19.10 -7.03 14.06
C ILE A 13 17.58 -6.96 13.85
N ILE A 14 16.95 -5.94 14.44
CA ILE A 14 15.57 -5.59 14.12
C ILE A 14 15.61 -5.16 12.64
N ARG A 15 15.06 -6.01 11.76
CA ARG A 15 14.54 -5.54 10.47
C ARG A 15 13.44 -4.53 10.79
N ILE A 16 13.84 -3.27 10.95
CA ILE A 16 12.91 -2.17 11.15
C ILE A 16 12.06 -2.11 9.88
N PHE A 17 10.82 -2.59 9.98
CA PHE A 17 9.81 -2.44 8.94
C PHE A 17 9.81 -0.99 8.47
N PRO A 18 9.63 -0.70 7.16
CA PRO A 18 9.70 0.68 6.65
C PRO A 18 8.80 1.64 7.43
N THR A 19 7.66 1.16 7.95
CA THR A 19 6.75 1.87 8.85
C THR A 19 7.40 2.30 10.17
N THR A 20 8.12 1.41 10.87
CA THR A 20 8.77 1.73 12.16
C THR A 20 9.94 2.71 12.02
N ARG A 21 10.69 2.68 10.92
CA ARG A 21 11.76 3.66 10.66
C ARG A 21 11.19 5.06 10.42
N ARG A 22 10.06 5.12 9.74
CA ARG A 22 9.40 6.36 9.31
C ARG A 22 8.67 7.07 10.46
N VAL A 23 8.05 6.33 11.39
CA VAL A 23 7.46 6.91 12.62
C VAL A 23 8.52 7.61 13.48
N CYS A 24 9.73 7.05 13.59
CA CYS A 24 10.83 7.70 14.29
C CYS A 24 11.22 9.04 13.65
N ASN A 25 11.19 9.17 12.31
CA ASN A 25 11.50 10.44 11.64
C ASN A 25 10.48 11.54 11.95
N VAL A 26 9.18 11.22 11.96
CA VAL A 26 8.12 12.21 12.29
C VAL A 26 8.27 12.73 13.73
N ILE A 27 8.64 11.85 14.67
CA ILE A 27 8.86 12.22 16.07
C ILE A 27 10.10 13.13 16.20
N VAL A 28 11.17 12.84 15.46
CA VAL A 28 12.40 13.65 15.45
C VAL A 28 12.13 15.05 14.88
N GLU A 29 11.42 15.15 13.76
CA GLU A 29 11.11 16.44 13.13
C GLU A 29 10.10 17.27 13.93
N PHE A 30 9.10 16.64 14.55
CA PHE A 30 8.17 17.33 15.45
C PHE A 30 8.87 17.84 16.72
N SER A 31 9.83 17.09 17.26
CA SER A 31 10.65 17.51 18.40
C SER A 31 11.56 18.69 18.07
N ALA A 32 12.10 18.76 16.85
CA ALA A 32 12.87 19.91 16.37
C ALA A 32 11.98 21.17 16.31
N ALA A 33 10.80 21.05 15.71
CA ALA A 33 9.87 22.17 15.56
C ALA A 33 9.41 22.73 16.92
N MET A 34 9.11 21.85 17.88
CA MET A 34 8.77 22.26 19.26
C MET A 34 9.93 22.96 19.98
N SER A 35 11.18 22.54 19.74
CA SER A 35 12.35 23.17 20.35
C SER A 35 12.54 24.59 19.83
N ALA A 36 12.38 24.80 18.53
CA ALA A 36 12.50 26.12 17.92
C ALA A 36 11.32 27.06 18.28
N ILE A 37 10.10 26.53 18.47
CA ILE A 37 8.97 27.30 19.04
C ILE A 37 9.27 27.73 20.50
N LYS A 38 9.81 26.82 21.32
CA LYS A 38 10.17 27.11 22.71
C LYS A 38 11.23 28.21 22.80
N GLU A 39 12.23 28.17 21.93
CA GLU A 39 13.24 29.22 21.85
C GLU A 39 12.65 30.56 21.44
N THR A 40 11.75 30.58 20.46
CA THR A 40 11.03 31.80 20.03
C THR A 40 10.23 32.41 21.19
N ALA A 41 9.58 31.60 22.03
CA ALA A 41 8.87 32.06 23.22
C ALA A 41 9.79 32.65 24.31
N VAL A 42 11.02 32.15 24.45
CA VAL A 42 12.05 32.72 25.34
C VAL A 42 12.51 34.09 24.81
N MET A 43 12.62 34.24 23.50
CA MET A 43 13.06 35.50 22.88
C MET A 43 12.00 36.60 22.96
N ALA A 44 10.72 36.26 22.78
CA ALA A 44 9.61 37.20 23.01
C ALA A 44 9.63 37.76 24.45
N LYS A 45 10.01 36.95 25.44
CA LYS A 45 10.25 37.42 26.82
C LYS A 45 11.47 38.34 26.94
N GLY A 46 12.51 38.11 26.14
CA GLY A 46 13.68 38.99 26.06
C GLY A 46 13.36 40.37 25.51
N ILE A 47 12.50 40.46 24.48
CA ILE A 47 12.01 41.72 23.90
C ILE A 47 11.24 42.54 24.93
N LEU A 48 10.38 41.89 25.74
CA LEU A 48 9.64 42.55 26.83
C LEU A 48 10.56 43.16 27.92
N ASN A 49 11.80 42.68 28.03
CA ASN A 49 12.78 43.12 29.03
C ASN A 49 13.83 44.12 28.49
N ALA A 50 13.85 44.38 27.17
CA ALA A 50 14.84 45.24 26.53
C ALA A 50 14.57 46.74 26.78
N LYS A 51 15.62 47.57 26.88
CA LYS A 51 15.50 49.00 27.22
C LYS A 51 15.83 49.95 26.06
N THR A 52 16.42 49.47 24.97
CA THR A 52 16.85 50.30 23.83
C THR A 52 16.38 49.76 22.47
N GLN A 53 16.20 50.64 21.48
CA GLN A 53 15.70 50.26 20.15
C GLN A 53 16.64 49.30 19.39
N THR A 54 17.95 49.42 19.61
CA THR A 54 18.97 48.53 19.03
C THR A 54 18.89 47.12 19.60
N GLU A 55 18.67 46.97 20.91
CA GLU A 55 18.45 45.66 21.55
C GLU A 55 17.13 45.02 21.07
N ILE A 56 16.08 45.84 20.91
CA ILE A 56 14.80 45.39 20.34
C ILE A 56 14.99 44.84 18.93
N ASN A 57 15.67 45.59 18.04
CA ASN A 57 15.86 45.17 16.65
C ASN A 57 16.71 43.89 16.54
N SER A 58 17.74 43.73 17.38
CA SER A 58 18.54 42.50 17.43
C SER A 58 17.69 41.30 17.87
N ALA A 59 16.93 41.45 18.96
CA ALA A 59 16.08 40.38 19.47
C ALA A 59 14.95 39.99 18.49
N VAL A 60 14.40 40.96 17.75
CA VAL A 60 13.43 40.72 16.68
C VAL A 60 14.06 39.98 15.49
N SER A 61 15.26 40.37 15.05
CA SER A 61 15.96 39.70 13.96
C SER A 61 16.24 38.23 14.26
N ASP A 62 16.71 37.93 15.47
CA ASP A 62 16.96 36.56 15.90
C ASP A 62 15.65 35.76 16.03
N MET A 63 14.56 36.41 16.47
CA MET A 63 13.23 35.79 16.52
C MET A 63 12.73 35.43 15.11
N LEU A 64 12.90 36.32 14.12
CA LEU A 64 12.52 36.07 12.73
C LEU A 64 13.35 34.94 12.10
N SER A 65 14.64 34.86 12.42
CA SER A 65 15.52 33.76 11.98
C SER A 65 15.01 32.41 12.49
N LYS A 66 14.69 32.31 13.79
CA LYS A 66 14.16 31.06 14.38
C LYS A 66 12.77 30.70 13.87
N LEU A 67 11.87 31.68 13.71
CA LEU A 67 10.56 31.47 13.10
C LEU A 67 10.68 30.91 11.67
N THR A 68 11.65 31.42 10.89
CA THR A 68 11.93 30.91 9.55
C THR A 68 12.40 29.46 9.60
N SER A 69 13.27 29.09 10.55
CA SER A 69 13.69 27.70 10.77
C SER A 69 12.50 26.78 11.10
N VAL A 70 11.63 27.20 12.03
CA VAL A 70 10.39 26.47 12.35
C VAL A 70 9.53 26.29 11.10
N GLN A 71 9.39 27.35 10.30
CA GLN A 71 8.57 27.29 9.09
C GLN A 71 9.11 26.28 8.08
N PHE A 72 10.43 26.20 7.89
CA PHE A 72 11.06 25.18 7.05
C PHE A 72 10.77 23.76 7.57
N GLU A 73 10.93 23.52 8.88
CA GLU A 73 10.64 22.23 9.49
C GLU A 73 9.16 21.85 9.37
N CYS A 74 8.24 22.81 9.55
CA CYS A 74 6.81 22.59 9.35
C CYS A 74 6.48 22.22 7.90
N VAL A 75 7.11 22.87 6.91
CA VAL A 75 6.94 22.52 5.49
C VAL A 75 7.44 21.10 5.22
N SER A 76 8.62 20.74 5.72
CA SER A 76 9.15 19.36 5.63
C SER A 76 8.18 18.33 6.21
N LEU A 77 7.65 18.60 7.40
CA LEU A 77 6.65 17.74 8.05
C LEU A 77 5.38 17.59 7.21
N ILE A 78 4.87 18.67 6.62
CA ILE A 78 3.69 18.65 5.76
C ILE A 78 3.94 17.78 4.52
N GLU A 79 5.10 17.91 3.88
CA GLU A 79 5.50 17.09 2.73
C GLU A 79 5.56 15.60 3.08
N MET A 80 6.15 15.27 4.24
CA MET A 80 6.15 13.88 4.72
C MET A 80 4.75 13.34 5.01
N VAL A 81 3.91 14.13 5.68
CA VAL A 81 2.51 13.75 5.95
C VAL A 81 1.74 13.49 4.66
N ARG A 82 1.95 14.33 3.64
CA ARG A 82 1.37 14.12 2.32
C ARG A 82 1.84 12.81 1.68
N SER A 83 3.14 12.54 1.71
CA SER A 83 3.71 11.27 1.24
C SER A 83 3.08 10.06 1.94
N TYR A 84 2.88 10.13 3.26
CA TYR A 84 2.20 9.06 4.01
C TYR A 84 0.75 8.87 3.58
N GLN A 85 0.02 9.97 3.33
CA GLN A 85 -1.36 9.91 2.88
C GLN A 85 -1.46 9.27 1.49
N GLU A 86 -0.54 9.60 0.58
CA GLU A 86 -0.46 9.02 -0.77
C GLU A 86 -0.14 7.52 -0.71
N GLU A 87 0.85 7.11 0.09
CA GLU A 87 1.17 5.69 0.30
C GLU A 87 -0.01 4.93 0.94
N ALA A 88 -0.65 5.51 1.96
CA ALA A 88 -1.79 4.89 2.63
C ALA A 88 -2.99 4.73 1.68
N ALA A 89 -3.27 5.72 0.83
CA ALA A 89 -4.29 5.63 -0.19
C ALA A 89 -3.97 4.53 -1.22
N SER A 90 -2.71 4.46 -1.68
CA SER A 90 -2.26 3.41 -2.61
C SER A 90 -2.40 2.00 -2.02
N LEU A 91 -2.01 1.82 -0.75
CA LEU A 91 -2.13 0.53 -0.07
C LEU A 91 -3.59 0.15 0.14
N LYS A 92 -4.44 1.08 0.56
CA LYS A 92 -5.89 0.85 0.69
C LYS A 92 -6.53 0.44 -0.64
N ALA A 93 -6.16 1.08 -1.74
CA ALA A 93 -6.63 0.71 -3.07
C ALA A 93 -6.23 -0.73 -3.45
N LYS A 94 -4.96 -1.11 -3.21
CA LYS A 94 -4.48 -2.48 -3.47
C LYS A 94 -5.18 -3.53 -2.59
N ILE A 95 -5.50 -3.20 -1.34
CA ILE A 95 -6.28 -4.08 -0.46
C ILE A 95 -7.67 -4.29 -1.04
N ALA A 96 -8.36 -3.20 -1.42
CA ALA A 96 -9.68 -3.27 -2.01
C ALA A 96 -9.71 -4.10 -3.31
N GLU A 97 -8.71 -3.95 -4.20
CA GLU A 97 -8.57 -4.78 -5.41
C GLU A 97 -8.43 -6.28 -5.09
N ILE A 98 -7.69 -6.62 -4.03
CA ILE A 98 -7.50 -8.01 -3.61
C ILE A 98 -8.78 -8.58 -3.02
N GLU A 99 -9.45 -7.82 -2.16
CA GLU A 99 -10.71 -8.23 -1.52
C GLU A 99 -11.83 -8.40 -2.56
N ASP A 100 -11.96 -7.47 -3.51
CA ASP A 100 -12.89 -7.57 -4.64
C ASP A 100 -12.63 -8.82 -5.48
N PHE A 101 -11.37 -9.09 -5.84
CA PHE A 101 -11.02 -10.32 -6.55
C PHE A 101 -11.37 -11.57 -5.73
N GLN A 102 -11.09 -11.59 -4.43
CA GLN A 102 -11.41 -12.73 -3.56
C GLN A 102 -12.91 -13.00 -3.51
N GLN A 103 -13.72 -11.94 -3.40
CA GLN A 103 -15.17 -12.02 -3.41
C GLN A 103 -15.69 -12.56 -4.75
N GLN A 104 -15.18 -12.06 -5.88
CA GLN A 104 -15.59 -12.54 -7.20
C GLN A 104 -15.12 -13.97 -7.49
N ALA A 105 -13.94 -14.35 -7.00
CA ALA A 105 -13.36 -15.68 -7.15
C ALA A 105 -13.99 -16.72 -6.21
N GLU A 106 -14.82 -16.30 -5.26
CA GLU A 106 -15.40 -17.18 -4.26
C GLU A 106 -16.23 -18.31 -4.91
N GLY A 107 -15.95 -19.54 -4.48
CA GLY A 107 -16.61 -20.74 -4.97
C GLY A 107 -16.07 -21.30 -6.29
N TYR A 108 -15.18 -20.57 -6.98
CA TYR A 108 -14.47 -21.13 -8.13
C TYR A 108 -13.40 -22.13 -7.67
N LYS A 109 -13.38 -23.31 -8.31
CA LYS A 109 -12.38 -24.36 -8.03
C LYS A 109 -11.66 -24.75 -9.31
N LEU A 110 -10.38 -25.09 -9.20
CA LEU A 110 -9.63 -25.64 -10.32
C LEU A 110 -10.26 -26.98 -10.73
N ASN A 111 -10.59 -27.10 -12.00
CA ASN A 111 -11.26 -28.24 -12.60
C ASN A 111 -10.52 -28.65 -13.87
N LYS A 112 -10.47 -29.96 -14.12
CA LYS A 112 -9.94 -30.54 -15.35
C LYS A 112 -11.12 -31.02 -16.20
N LEU A 113 -11.23 -30.47 -17.41
CA LEU A 113 -12.25 -30.84 -18.40
C LEU A 113 -11.90 -32.17 -19.09
N ASP A 114 -12.86 -32.74 -19.81
CA ASP A 114 -12.69 -34.01 -20.52
C ASP A 114 -11.60 -33.93 -21.61
N SER A 115 -11.41 -32.74 -22.19
CA SER A 115 -10.31 -32.43 -23.12
C SER A 115 -8.93 -32.44 -22.46
N GLY A 116 -8.85 -32.53 -21.13
CA GLY A 116 -7.63 -32.36 -20.35
C GLY A 116 -7.31 -30.92 -19.98
N THR A 117 -8.08 -29.94 -20.48
CA THR A 117 -7.86 -28.51 -20.20
C THR A 117 -8.17 -28.18 -18.73
N LEU A 118 -7.31 -27.37 -18.09
CA LEU A 118 -7.51 -26.86 -16.74
C LEU A 118 -8.20 -25.49 -16.78
N VAL A 119 -9.28 -25.34 -16.03
CA VAL A 119 -10.05 -24.09 -15.88
C VAL A 119 -10.54 -23.93 -14.45
N TYR A 120 -10.87 -22.71 -14.03
CA TYR A 120 -11.60 -22.52 -12.76
C TYR A 120 -13.09 -22.56 -13.02
N SER A 121 -13.83 -23.38 -12.29
CA SER A 121 -15.26 -23.62 -12.53
C SER A 121 -16.10 -23.34 -11.30
N LYS A 122 -17.30 -22.78 -11.50
CA LYS A 122 -18.33 -22.60 -10.48
C LYS A 122 -19.70 -22.89 -11.06
N LYS A 123 -20.55 -23.55 -10.27
CA LYS A 123 -21.97 -23.69 -10.58
C LYS A 123 -22.72 -22.43 -10.15
N GLN A 124 -23.59 -21.91 -11.02
CA GLN A 124 -24.38 -20.72 -10.80
C GLN A 124 -25.79 -20.94 -11.34
N PHE A 125 -26.78 -20.37 -10.68
CA PHE A 125 -28.15 -20.33 -11.18
C PHE A 125 -28.40 -19.04 -11.96
N ILE A 126 -28.96 -19.16 -13.16
CA ILE A 126 -29.56 -18.07 -13.92
C ILE A 126 -31.05 -18.36 -14.01
N GLY A 127 -31.85 -17.64 -13.22
CA GLY A 127 -33.25 -18.02 -12.97
C GLY A 127 -33.29 -19.41 -12.32
N ASP A 128 -34.06 -20.32 -12.92
CA ASP A 128 -34.18 -21.71 -12.46
C ASP A 128 -33.16 -22.66 -13.11
N THR A 129 -32.28 -22.16 -13.98
CA THR A 129 -31.30 -22.99 -14.70
C THR A 129 -29.94 -22.97 -14.00
N GLU A 130 -29.46 -24.16 -13.57
CA GLU A 130 -28.08 -24.33 -13.14
C GLU A 130 -27.15 -24.37 -14.35
N ILE A 131 -26.16 -23.48 -14.39
CA ILE A 131 -25.09 -23.46 -15.38
C ILE A 131 -23.72 -23.60 -14.71
N THR A 132 -22.73 -24.09 -15.44
CA THR A 132 -21.34 -24.07 -15.01
C THR A 132 -20.59 -22.96 -15.75
N VAL A 133 -19.99 -22.05 -15.00
CA VAL A 133 -19.18 -20.95 -15.52
C VAL A 133 -17.71 -21.31 -15.41
N HIS A 134 -16.96 -21.12 -16.50
CA HIS A 134 -15.53 -21.40 -16.57
C HIS A 134 -14.71 -20.10 -16.72
N LEU A 135 -13.66 -19.95 -15.91
CA LEU A 135 -12.72 -18.83 -15.98
C LEU A 135 -11.38 -19.25 -16.58
N CYS A 136 -10.73 -18.28 -17.24
CA CYS A 136 -9.39 -18.44 -17.77
C CYS A 136 -8.34 -18.60 -16.63
N PRO A 137 -7.55 -19.68 -16.60
CA PRO A 137 -6.53 -19.88 -15.56
C PRO A 137 -5.42 -18.83 -15.61
N GLN A 138 -5.05 -18.34 -16.81
CA GLN A 138 -4.02 -17.32 -16.96
C GLN A 138 -4.45 -15.95 -16.42
N CYS A 139 -5.71 -15.55 -16.64
CA CYS A 139 -6.25 -14.32 -16.07
C CYS A 139 -6.48 -14.45 -14.57
N PHE A 140 -6.97 -15.62 -14.12
CA PHE A 140 -7.17 -15.89 -12.70
C PHE A 140 -5.85 -15.78 -11.91
N GLY A 141 -4.74 -16.31 -12.46
CA GLY A 141 -3.40 -16.15 -11.87
C GLY A 141 -2.91 -14.69 -11.80
N LYS A 142 -3.50 -13.79 -12.59
CA LYS A 142 -3.25 -12.33 -12.57
C LYS A 142 -4.28 -11.57 -11.75
N LYS A 143 -5.11 -12.25 -10.96
CA LYS A 143 -6.23 -11.67 -10.20
C LYS A 143 -7.27 -10.95 -11.08
N VAL A 144 -7.50 -11.48 -12.29
CA VAL A 144 -8.51 -10.97 -13.22
C VAL A 144 -9.55 -12.06 -13.48
N ILE A 145 -10.80 -11.75 -13.19
CA ILE A 145 -11.93 -12.63 -13.53
C ILE A 145 -12.26 -12.44 -15.00
N SER A 146 -12.08 -13.50 -15.79
CA SER A 146 -12.41 -13.50 -17.21
C SER A 146 -13.12 -14.80 -17.56
N VAL A 147 -14.42 -14.68 -17.81
CA VAL A 147 -15.30 -15.80 -18.18
C VAL A 147 -15.01 -16.20 -19.63
N LEU A 148 -14.78 -17.48 -19.83
CA LEU A 148 -14.52 -18.05 -21.15
C LEU A 148 -15.78 -17.97 -22.02
N GLN A 149 -15.63 -17.42 -23.22
CA GLN A 149 -16.72 -17.23 -24.18
C GLN A 149 -16.67 -18.30 -25.27
N PRO A 150 -17.82 -18.80 -25.75
CA PRO A 150 -17.87 -19.78 -26.83
C PRO A 150 -17.27 -19.19 -28.12
N MET A 151 -16.71 -20.06 -28.95
CA MET A 151 -16.23 -19.71 -30.29
C MET A 151 -16.68 -20.72 -31.32
N GLU A 152 -16.60 -20.33 -32.59
CA GLU A 152 -16.96 -21.20 -33.71
C GLU A 152 -16.11 -22.48 -33.72
N ILE A 153 -16.80 -23.60 -33.98
CA ILE A 153 -16.22 -24.93 -34.11
C ILE A 153 -16.50 -25.47 -35.51
N MET A 154 -15.55 -26.24 -36.03
CA MET A 154 -15.70 -26.96 -37.29
C MET A 154 -16.51 -28.25 -37.06
N ARG A 155 -17.09 -28.80 -38.14
CA ARG A 155 -17.86 -30.06 -38.05
C ARG A 155 -17.04 -31.23 -37.50
N LEU A 156 -15.74 -31.25 -37.77
CA LEU A 156 -14.82 -32.32 -37.39
C LEU A 156 -14.20 -32.14 -35.98
N ASP A 157 -14.47 -31.03 -35.30
CA ASP A 157 -13.93 -30.81 -33.95
C ASP A 157 -14.64 -31.72 -32.94
N ALA A 158 -13.87 -32.54 -32.23
CA ALA A 158 -14.37 -33.46 -31.20
C ALA A 158 -14.80 -32.77 -29.88
N HIS A 159 -14.35 -31.54 -29.67
CA HIS A 159 -14.61 -30.77 -28.44
C HIS A 159 -15.13 -29.38 -28.79
N PHE A 160 -15.94 -28.81 -27.89
CA PHE A 160 -16.27 -27.39 -27.96
C PHE A 160 -15.01 -26.54 -27.81
N ARG A 161 -15.04 -25.30 -28.32
CA ARG A 161 -13.96 -24.34 -28.13
C ARG A 161 -14.47 -23.08 -27.46
N THR A 162 -13.60 -22.46 -26.69
CA THR A 162 -13.83 -21.15 -26.08
C THR A 162 -12.56 -20.30 -26.17
N PHE A 163 -12.73 -19.00 -25.95
CA PHE A 163 -11.63 -18.07 -25.80
C PHE A 163 -11.82 -17.17 -24.58
N CYS A 164 -10.71 -16.63 -24.08
CA CYS A 164 -10.71 -15.63 -23.04
C CYS A 164 -10.76 -14.22 -23.66
N PRO A 165 -11.76 -13.38 -23.37
CA PRO A 165 -11.83 -12.02 -23.92
C PRO A 165 -10.71 -11.10 -23.40
N ALA A 166 -10.17 -11.37 -22.21
CA ALA A 166 -9.12 -10.54 -21.61
C ALA A 166 -7.69 -10.82 -22.12
N CYS A 167 -7.39 -12.07 -22.53
CA CYS A 167 -6.05 -12.44 -22.98
C CYS A 167 -6.00 -13.17 -24.33
N ASN A 168 -7.13 -13.39 -24.98
CA ASN A 168 -7.29 -14.09 -26.26
C ASN A 168 -6.79 -15.55 -26.31
N ASN A 169 -6.43 -16.14 -25.17
CA ASN A 169 -6.12 -17.58 -25.10
C ASN A 169 -7.35 -18.40 -25.50
N LYS A 170 -7.11 -19.52 -26.20
CA LYS A 170 -8.13 -20.45 -26.67
C LYS A 170 -8.05 -21.76 -25.91
N PHE A 171 -9.18 -22.36 -25.63
CA PHE A 171 -9.31 -23.54 -24.79
C PHE A 171 -10.24 -24.57 -25.42
N TRP A 172 -9.84 -25.84 -25.34
CA TRP A 172 -10.71 -26.97 -25.67
C TRP A 172 -11.59 -27.29 -24.47
N MET A 173 -12.90 -27.35 -24.69
CA MET A 173 -13.89 -27.63 -23.67
C MET A 173 -14.24 -29.12 -23.63
N ASN A 174 -15.32 -29.50 -22.93
CA ASN A 174 -15.82 -30.87 -22.95
C ASN A 174 -16.22 -31.30 -24.38
N SER A 175 -16.29 -32.61 -24.57
CA SER A 175 -16.66 -33.20 -25.86
C SER A 175 -18.06 -32.76 -26.28
N ARG A 176 -18.30 -32.74 -27.60
CA ARG A 176 -19.61 -32.40 -28.17
C ARG A 176 -20.67 -33.45 -27.83
#